data_AF-X0YAY1-F1
#
_entry.id   AF-X0YAY1-F1
#
_cell.length_a   1.000
_cell.length_b   1.000
_cell.length_c   1.000
_cell.angle_alpha   90.00
_cell.angle_beta   90.00
_cell.angle_gamma   90.00
#
_symmetry.space_group_name_H-M   'P 1'
#
loop_
_entity.id
_entity.type
_entity.pdbx_description
1 polymer ?
#
loop_
_entity_poly.entity_id
_entity_poly.type
_entity_poly.pdbx_seq_one_letter_code
_entity_poly.pdbx_strand_id
1 'polypeptide(L)'
;MANVPVGRFADRLKKEGHFGDYIQRLKDNYNPENLSKLMCLDQVTIDWKGRFYDCDFNLALDLPGKGWSDLDSYRENSGIGSKIYTGYHCLSCTAGSGSSCRGSLI
;
A
#
# COMPACT_ATOMS: atom_id res chain seq x y z
N MET A 1 6.79 3.21 10.52
CA MET A 1 5.91 2.23 9.86
C MET A 1 5.69 1.05 10.81
N ALA A 2 4.61 1.01 11.59
CA ALA A 2 4.42 -0.07 12.56
C ALA A 2 3.09 -0.85 12.42
N ASN A 3 2.07 -0.30 11.75
CA ASN A 3 0.70 -0.80 11.89
C ASN A 3 -0.03 -1.04 10.56
N VAL A 4 0.66 -1.29 9.44
CA VAL A 4 -0.04 -1.70 8.20
C VAL A 4 -0.44 -3.17 8.34
N PRO A 5 -1.71 -3.57 8.13
CA PRO A 5 -2.23 -4.90 8.42
C PRO A 5 -1.78 -5.91 7.36
N VAL A 6 -0.47 -6.15 7.24
CA VAL A 6 0.14 -7.13 6.35
C VAL A 6 1.12 -8.01 7.13
N GLY A 7 1.47 -9.18 6.57
CA GLY A 7 2.39 -10.13 7.18
C GLY A 7 2.06 -10.45 8.65
N ARG A 8 3.09 -10.47 9.49
CA ARG A 8 2.98 -10.86 10.92
C ARG A 8 1.96 -10.04 11.71
N PHE A 9 1.78 -8.76 11.40
CA PHE A 9 0.82 -7.93 12.12
C PHE A 9 -0.63 -8.30 11.78
N ALA A 10 -0.92 -8.54 10.49
CA ALA A 10 -2.21 -9.09 10.08
C ALA A 10 -2.48 -10.46 10.71
N ASP A 11 -1.49 -11.35 10.73
CA ASP A 11 -1.65 -12.70 11.29
C ASP A 11 -1.99 -12.64 12.78
N ARG A 12 -1.31 -11.76 13.52
CA ARG A 12 -1.63 -11.52 14.94
C ARG A 12 -3.06 -11.00 15.11
N LEU A 13 -3.45 -9.96 14.37
CA LEU A 13 -4.81 -9.40 14.43
C LEU A 13 -5.89 -10.45 14.12
N LYS A 14 -5.64 -11.34 13.16
CA LYS A 14 -6.56 -12.44 12.82
C LYS A 14 -6.64 -13.46 13.94
N LYS A 15 -5.49 -13.86 14.51
CA LYS A 15 -5.42 -14.82 15.63
C LYS A 15 -6.14 -14.29 16.87
N GLU A 16 -6.07 -13.00 17.13
CA GLU A 16 -6.73 -12.33 18.26
C GLU A 16 -8.20 -11.96 17.97
N GLY A 17 -8.70 -12.17 16.75
CA GLY A 17 -10.08 -11.83 16.37
C GLY A 17 -10.32 -10.34 16.11
N HIS A 18 -9.27 -9.50 16.12
CA HIS A 18 -9.36 -8.04 15.98
C HIS A 18 -9.18 -7.52 14.55
N PHE A 19 -8.97 -8.39 13.56
CA PHE A 19 -8.70 -7.95 12.18
C PHE A 19 -9.85 -7.12 11.59
N GLY A 20 -11.10 -7.56 11.78
CA GLY A 20 -12.28 -6.84 11.27
C GLY A 20 -12.40 -5.44 11.87
N ASP A 21 -12.36 -5.35 13.20
CA ASP A 21 -12.43 -4.08 13.94
C ASP A 21 -11.29 -3.13 13.56
N TYR A 22 -10.10 -3.67 13.36
CA TYR A 22 -8.95 -2.89 12.92
C TYR A 22 -9.15 -2.29 11.53
N ILE A 23 -9.63 -3.08 10.57
CA ILE A 23 -9.95 -2.58 9.23
C ILE A 23 -11.09 -1.54 9.29
N GLN A 24 -12.10 -1.76 10.13
CA GLN A 24 -13.18 -0.79 10.31
C GLN A 24 -12.66 0.54 10.86
N ARG A 25 -11.82 0.51 11.89
CA ARG A 25 -11.16 1.71 12.42
C ARG A 25 -10.39 2.48 11.36
N LEU A 26 -9.67 1.78 10.46
CA LEU A 26 -8.97 2.45 9.37
C LEU A 26 -9.93 3.12 8.38
N LYS A 27 -11.08 2.50 8.08
CA LYS A 27 -12.13 3.12 7.26
C LYS A 27 -12.71 4.35 7.93
N ASP A 28 -13.02 4.26 9.22
CA ASP A 28 -13.62 5.36 10.00
C ASP A 28 -12.66 6.56 10.11
N ASN A 29 -11.36 6.31 10.04
CA ASN A 29 -10.32 7.34 10.08
C ASN A 29 -9.81 7.71 8.67
N TYR A 30 -10.50 7.32 7.59
CA TYR A 30 -10.10 7.68 6.23
C TYR A 30 -10.00 9.20 6.08
N ASN A 31 -8.86 9.68 5.57
CA ASN A 31 -8.62 11.09 5.32
C ASN A 31 -8.28 11.31 3.83
N PRO A 32 -9.17 11.94 3.03
CA PRO A 32 -8.94 12.18 1.61
C PRO A 32 -7.74 13.09 1.32
N GLU A 33 -7.34 13.96 2.26
CA GLU A 33 -6.16 14.82 2.09
C GLU A 33 -4.84 14.03 2.01
N ASN A 34 -4.85 12.77 2.42
CA ASN A 34 -3.69 11.90 2.31
C ASN A 34 -3.53 11.31 0.90
N LEU A 35 -4.58 11.31 0.07
CA LEU A 35 -4.53 10.71 -1.26
C LEU A 35 -3.41 11.31 -2.11
N SER A 36 -3.26 12.63 -2.15
CA SER A 36 -2.22 13.31 -2.93
C SER A 36 -0.81 13.15 -2.36
N LYS A 37 -0.66 12.50 -1.20
CA LYS A 37 0.61 12.31 -0.47
C LYS A 37 1.06 10.83 -0.47
N LEU A 38 0.32 9.96 -1.16
CA LEU A 38 0.62 8.54 -1.22
C LEU A 38 1.87 8.27 -2.07
N MET A 39 2.81 7.51 -1.51
CA MET A 39 4.06 7.14 -2.19
C MET A 39 3.83 6.30 -3.45
N CYS A 40 2.78 5.47 -3.49
CA CYS A 40 2.45 4.67 -4.67
C CYS A 40 1.98 5.50 -5.88
N LEU A 41 1.80 6.82 -5.73
CA LEU A 41 1.49 7.71 -6.84
C LEU A 41 2.72 8.18 -7.61
N ASP A 42 3.91 8.14 -7.00
CA ASP A 42 5.15 8.68 -7.58
C ASP A 42 6.35 7.71 -7.50
N GLN A 43 6.15 6.52 -6.92
CA GLN A 43 7.19 5.50 -6.76
C GLN A 43 6.79 4.15 -7.37
N VAL A 44 7.79 3.39 -7.78
CA VAL A 44 7.68 2.02 -8.24
C VAL A 44 8.65 1.14 -7.45
N THR A 45 8.22 -0.07 -7.11
CA THR A 45 9.00 -1.04 -6.33
C THR A 45 9.36 -2.21 -7.25
N ILE A 46 10.62 -2.64 -7.23
CA ILE A 46 11.11 -3.75 -8.07
C ILE A 46 11.76 -4.79 -7.16
N ASP A 47 11.39 -6.06 -7.32
CA ASP A 47 12.02 -7.14 -6.55
C ASP A 47 13.37 -7.59 -7.15
N TRP A 48 14.06 -8.49 -6.46
CA TRP A 48 15.36 -9.01 -6.89
C TRP A 48 15.30 -9.84 -8.19
N LYS A 49 14.12 -10.27 -8.63
CA LYS A 49 13.89 -10.97 -9.90
C LYS A 49 13.54 -10.01 -11.05
N GLY A 50 13.43 -8.72 -10.77
CA GLY A 50 13.02 -7.71 -11.74
C GLY A 50 11.50 -7.60 -11.94
N ARG A 51 10.67 -8.16 -11.04
CA ARG A 51 9.21 -8.01 -11.10
C ARG A 51 8.82 -6.63 -10.58
N PHE A 52 7.87 -5.99 -11.26
CA PHE A 52 7.41 -4.65 -10.96
C PHE A 52 6.17 -4.65 -10.05
N TYR A 53 6.18 -3.75 -9.08
CA TYR A 53 5.13 -3.52 -8.12
C TYR A 53 4.86 -2.03 -8.03
N ASP A 54 3.59 -1.66 -7.86
CA ASP A 54 3.13 -0.27 -7.72
C ASP A 54 3.17 0.22 -6.25
N CYS A 55 3.56 -0.63 -5.30
CA CYS A 55 3.61 -0.32 -3.87
C CYS A 55 4.48 -1.33 -3.11
N ASP A 56 5.23 -0.86 -2.10
CA ASP A 56 6.01 -1.73 -1.19
C ASP A 56 5.17 -2.78 -0.47
N PHE A 57 3.93 -2.44 -0.09
CA PHE A 57 3.02 -3.41 0.54
C PHE A 57 2.46 -4.41 -0.47
N ASN A 58 2.35 -4.03 -1.75
CA ASN A 58 1.99 -4.97 -2.80
C ASN A 58 3.15 -5.94 -3.07
N LEU A 59 4.41 -5.49 -3.02
CA LEU A 59 5.57 -6.40 -2.98
C LEU A 59 5.48 -7.36 -1.78
N ALA A 60 5.22 -6.85 -0.57
CA ALA A 60 5.11 -7.69 0.62
C ALA A 60 3.97 -8.71 0.57
N LEU A 61 2.93 -8.45 -0.23
CA LEU A 61 1.79 -9.33 -0.46
C LEU A 61 1.92 -10.18 -1.73
N ASP A 62 3.03 -10.04 -2.47
CA ASP A 62 3.26 -10.64 -3.80
C ASP A 62 2.11 -10.34 -4.80
N LEU A 63 1.63 -9.09 -4.79
CA LEU A 63 0.61 -8.57 -5.69
C LEU A 63 1.26 -7.72 -6.79
N PRO A 64 1.60 -8.30 -7.96
CA PRO A 64 2.31 -7.56 -9.01
C PRO A 64 1.48 -6.38 -9.56
N GLY A 65 2.19 -5.36 -10.03
CA GLY A 65 1.57 -4.18 -10.64
C GLY A 65 0.67 -4.56 -11.83
N LYS A 66 -0.48 -3.90 -11.93
CA LYS A 66 -1.46 -4.22 -12.99
C LYS A 66 -0.91 -3.87 -14.37
N GLY A 67 -0.54 -4.90 -15.13
CA GLY A 67 -0.03 -4.75 -16.50
C GLY A 67 1.47 -4.47 -16.60
N TRP A 68 2.23 -4.66 -15.51
CA TRP A 68 3.68 -4.50 -15.49
C TRP A 68 4.36 -5.84 -15.21
N SER A 69 4.65 -6.59 -16.27
CA SER A 69 5.42 -7.84 -16.17
C SER A 69 6.93 -7.60 -16.18
N ASP A 70 7.36 -6.48 -16.76
CA ASP A 70 8.74 -6.15 -17.10
C ASP A 70 8.88 -4.64 -17.37
N LEU A 71 10.09 -4.20 -17.74
CA LEU A 71 10.38 -2.79 -18.02
C LEU A 71 9.65 -2.25 -19.25
N ASP A 72 9.45 -3.08 -20.28
CA ASP A 72 8.83 -2.64 -21.54
C ASP A 72 7.32 -2.42 -21.33
N SER A 73 6.64 -3.39 -20.72
CA SER A 73 5.23 -3.26 -20.31
C SER A 73 5.00 -2.12 -19.31
N TYR A 74 5.95 -1.85 -18.41
CA TYR A 74 5.91 -0.67 -17.53
C TYR A 74 5.94 0.65 -18.31
N ARG A 75 6.81 0.76 -19.32
CA ARG A 75 6.93 1.95 -20.18
C ARG A 75 5.68 2.16 -21.04
N GLU A 76 5.12 1.09 -21.60
CA GLU A 76 3.94 1.13 -22.46
C GLU A 76 2.65 1.49 -21.70
N ASN A 77 2.50 1.02 -20.46
CA ASN A 77 1.31 1.29 -19.63
C ASN A 77 1.38 2.62 -18.85
N SER A 78 2.07 3.61 -19.40
CA SER A 78 2.21 4.98 -18.85
C SER A 78 2.94 5.08 -17.50
N GLY A 79 3.54 4.00 -16.99
CA GLY A 79 4.30 3.98 -15.75
C GLY A 79 3.56 4.51 -14.51
N ILE A 80 4.31 5.09 -13.58
CA ILE A 80 3.81 5.83 -12.40
C ILE A 80 2.61 6.72 -12.77
N GLY A 81 1.50 6.57 -12.04
CA GLY A 81 0.22 7.26 -12.32
C GLY A 81 -0.84 6.42 -13.05
N SER A 82 -0.53 5.17 -13.39
CA SER A 82 -1.51 4.18 -13.89
C SER A 82 -2.40 3.61 -12.77
N LYS A 83 -3.23 2.59 -13.07
CA LYS A 83 -4.11 1.95 -12.08
C LYS A 83 -3.31 1.15 -11.04
N ILE A 84 -3.24 1.68 -9.83
CA ILE A 84 -2.62 1.01 -8.66
C ILE A 84 -3.51 -0.15 -8.18
N TYR A 85 -2.89 -1.26 -7.80
CA TYR A 85 -3.55 -2.36 -7.11
C TYR A 85 -3.91 -1.93 -5.68
N THR A 86 -5.21 -1.82 -5.40
CA THR A 86 -5.73 -1.42 -4.09
C THR A 86 -6.26 -2.61 -3.29
N GLY A 87 -6.05 -2.59 -1.98
CA GLY A 87 -6.60 -3.56 -1.03
C GLY A 87 -6.84 -2.96 0.35
N TYR A 88 -7.19 -3.79 1.32
CA TYR A 88 -7.46 -3.33 2.70
C TYR A 88 -6.25 -2.65 3.34
N HIS A 89 -5.02 -3.00 2.95
CA HIS A 89 -3.79 -2.39 3.46
C HIS A 89 -3.66 -0.92 3.03
N CYS A 90 -4.27 -0.51 1.91
CA CYS A 90 -4.26 0.88 1.45
C CYS A 90 -4.95 1.82 2.44
N LEU A 91 -5.92 1.31 3.22
CA LEU A 91 -6.57 2.08 4.28
C LEU A 91 -5.58 2.57 5.33
N SER A 92 -4.45 1.88 5.55
CA SER A 92 -3.40 2.36 6.45
C SER A 92 -2.59 3.53 5.90
N CYS A 93 -2.56 3.69 4.59
CA CYS A 93 -1.87 4.80 3.94
C CYS A 93 -2.79 6.03 3.85
N THR A 94 -4.10 5.82 3.79
CA THR A 94 -5.10 6.89 3.67
C THR A 94 -5.73 7.31 5.01
N ALA A 95 -5.66 6.50 6.06
CA ALA A 95 -6.21 6.83 7.37
C ALA A 95 -5.36 7.83 8.18
N GLY A 96 -6.02 8.64 9.02
CA GLY A 96 -5.41 9.56 9.99
C GLY A 96 -4.54 10.62 9.32
N SER A 97 -3.34 10.84 9.86
CA SER A 97 -2.30 11.71 9.25
C SER A 97 -1.52 11.03 8.12
N GLY A 98 -1.91 9.82 7.73
CA GLY A 98 -1.24 9.01 6.71
C GLY A 98 0.02 8.31 7.23
N SER A 99 0.37 7.19 6.60
CA SER A 99 1.66 6.53 6.81
C SER A 99 2.73 7.21 5.97
N SER A 100 3.20 8.39 6.37
CA SER A 100 4.37 9.00 5.72
C SER A 100 5.64 8.66 6.50
N CYS A 101 6.71 8.31 5.80
CA CYS A 101 8.08 8.35 6.33
C CYS A 101 8.53 9.78 6.71
N ARG A 102 7.60 10.74 6.79
CA ARG A 102 7.82 12.14 7.15
C ARG A 102 7.31 12.53 8.52
N GLY A 103 6.84 11.58 9.33
CA GLY A 103 6.56 11.78 10.76
C GLY A 103 5.55 12.90 11.00
N SER A 104 4.31 12.54 11.33
CA SER A 104 3.40 13.54 11.90
C SER A 104 3.97 13.98 13.25
N LEU A 105 4.56 15.18 13.32
CA LEU A 105 4.77 15.90 14.56
C LEU A 105 3.41 16.48 14.96
N ILE A 106 2.64 15.69 15.71
CA ILE A 106 1.59 16.18 16.59
C ILE A 106 1.87 15.66 17.98
#